data_AF-A0A973WGN6-F1
#
_entry.id   AF-A0A973WGN6-F1
#
_cell.length_a   1.000
_cell.length_b   1.000
_cell.length_c   1.000
_cell.angle_alpha   90.00
_cell.angle_beta   90.00
_cell.angle_gamma   90.00
#
_symmetry.space_group_name_H-M   'P 1'
#
loop_
_entity.id
_entity.type
_entity.pdbx_description
1 polymer ?
#
loop_
_entity_poly.entity_id
_entity_poly.type
_entity_poly.pdbx_seq_one_letter_code
_entity_poly.pdbx_strand_id
1 'polypeptide(L)'
;MSFAKIEFYGTFDTRHFCDWIGHRAHKLGLTGRIEAASSERITLYVQGQEELLNAMEVACSLGPIDADVSHTNLVFIDPADASDWPNRFQIDVGPEVLADRR
;
A
#
# COMPACT_ATOMS: atom_id res chain seq x y z
N MET A 1 -16.52 3.87 -7.06
CA MET A 1 -15.49 3.18 -6.26
C MET A 1 -14.31 3.03 -7.18
N SER A 2 -13.17 3.58 -6.79
CA SER A 2 -11.99 3.72 -7.64
C SER A 2 -10.92 2.73 -7.18
N PHE A 3 -10.02 2.37 -8.09
CA PHE A 3 -8.87 1.51 -7.84
C PHE A 3 -7.60 2.32 -8.06
N ALA A 4 -6.63 2.15 -7.18
CA ALA A 4 -5.34 2.80 -7.33
C ALA A 4 -4.18 1.85 -6.97
N LYS A 5 -3.07 2.05 -7.67
CA LYS A 5 -1.76 1.56 -7.27
C LYS A 5 -1.07 2.70 -6.56
N ILE A 6 -0.54 2.42 -5.38
CA ILE A 6 0.31 3.36 -4.67
C ILE A 6 1.67 2.72 -4.50
N GLU A 7 2.72 3.49 -4.76
CA GLU A 7 4.11 3.10 -4.56
C GLU A 7 4.78 4.11 -3.64
N PHE A 8 5.45 3.60 -2.61
CA PHE A 8 6.27 4.38 -1.69
C PHE A 8 7.73 4.01 -1.93
N TYR A 9 8.59 5.01 -2.08
CA TYR A 9 10.04 4.86 -2.25
C TYR A 9 10.76 5.53 -1.09
N GLY A 10 11.86 4.95 -0.63
CA GLY A 10 12.51 5.44 0.58
C GLY A 10 13.45 4.45 1.23
N THR A 11 13.62 4.57 2.54
CA THR A 11 14.28 3.58 3.40
C THR A 11 13.31 3.16 4.49
N PHE A 12 12.99 1.86 4.58
CA PHE A 12 11.91 1.33 5.41
C PHE A 12 12.38 0.18 6.29
N ASP A 13 11.90 0.15 7.54
CA ASP A 13 11.57 -1.13 8.15
C ASP A 13 10.31 -1.66 7.48
N THR A 14 10.48 -2.66 6.61
CA THR A 14 9.40 -3.18 5.77
C THR A 14 8.20 -3.63 6.59
N ARG A 15 8.42 -4.23 7.77
CA ARG A 15 7.34 -4.73 8.61
C ARG A 15 6.55 -3.58 9.23
N HIS A 16 7.23 -2.65 9.88
CA HIS A 16 6.56 -1.50 10.51
C HIS A 16 5.81 -0.65 9.50
N PHE A 17 6.36 -0.47 8.30
CA PHE A 17 5.68 0.29 7.25
C PHE A 17 4.45 -0.46 6.71
N CYS A 18 4.52 -1.78 6.55
CA CYS A 18 3.36 -2.58 6.16
C CYS A 18 2.24 -2.54 7.22
N ASP A 19 2.60 -2.62 8.51
CA ASP A 19 1.65 -2.47 9.62
C ASP A 19 1.01 -1.07 9.64
N TRP A 20 1.81 -0.03 9.35
CA TRP A 20 1.32 1.35 9.21
C TRP A 20 0.30 1.48 8.08
N ILE A 21 0.62 0.94 6.89
CA ILE A 21 -0.29 0.90 5.74
C ILE A 21 -1.61 0.21 6.13
N GLY A 22 -1.55 -0.97 6.74
CA GLY A 22 -2.74 -1.73 7.14
C GLY A 22 -3.63 -0.93 8.09
N HIS A 23 -3.03 -0.29 9.10
CA HIS A 23 -3.74 0.57 10.05
C HIS A 23 -4.40 1.79 9.39
N ARG A 24 -3.70 2.46 8.46
CA ARG A 24 -4.24 3.62 7.73
C ARG A 24 -5.37 3.23 6.80
N ALA A 25 -5.22 2.14 6.06
CA ALA A 25 -6.27 1.61 5.19
C ALA A 25 -7.53 1.30 6.01
N HIS A 26 -7.39 0.63 7.16
CA HIS A 26 -8.51 0.33 8.06
C HIS A 26 -9.21 1.60 8.58
N LYS A 27 -8.44 2.60 9.04
CA LYS A 27 -9.01 3.88 9.50
C LYS A 27 -9.76 4.66 8.43
N LEU A 28 -9.33 4.54 7.18
CA LEU A 28 -9.97 5.20 6.04
C LEU A 28 -11.10 4.36 5.42
N GLY A 29 -11.39 3.16 5.94
CA GLY A 29 -12.38 2.26 5.34
C GLY A 29 -11.99 1.75 3.95
N LEU A 30 -10.70 1.73 3.65
CA LEU A 30 -10.14 1.23 2.40
C LEU A 30 -9.88 -0.27 2.48
N THR A 31 -9.92 -0.93 1.33
CA THR A 31 -9.57 -2.35 1.19
C THR A 31 -8.55 -2.52 0.08
N GLY A 32 -7.70 -3.53 0.16
CA GLY A 32 -6.56 -3.64 -0.75
C GLY A 32 -5.62 -4.78 -0.40
N ARG A 33 -4.39 -4.70 -0.90
CA ARG A 33 -3.28 -5.59 -0.53
C ARG A 33 -1.94 -4.94 -0.83
N ILE A 34 -0.92 -5.33 -0.08
CA ILE A 34 0.46 -5.04 -0.43
C ILE A 34 0.88 -6.05 -1.50
N GLU A 35 1.33 -5.56 -2.66
CA GLU A 35 1.81 -6.38 -3.77
C GLU A 35 3.26 -6.81 -3.53
N ALA A 36 4.11 -5.87 -3.15
CA ALA A 36 5.53 -6.08 -2.93
C ALA A 36 6.01 -5.11 -1.85
N ALA A 37 6.94 -5.57 -1.02
CA ALA A 37 7.53 -4.74 0.01
C ALA A 37 9.01 -5.11 0.18
N SER A 38 9.87 -4.11 0.10
CA SER A 38 11.30 -4.20 0.40
C SER A 38 11.70 -3.03 1.31
N SER A 39 12.98 -2.95 1.65
CA SER A 39 13.54 -1.82 2.39
C SER A 39 13.59 -0.53 1.57
N GLU A 40 13.40 -0.58 0.25
CA GLU A 40 13.54 0.59 -0.64
C GLU A 40 12.24 0.97 -1.36
N ARG A 41 11.31 0.03 -1.49
CA ARG A 41 10.04 0.24 -2.19
C ARG A 41 8.92 -0.61 -1.61
N ILE A 42 7.76 0.00 -1.43
CA ILE A 42 6.52 -0.70 -1.08
C ILE A 42 5.46 -0.36 -2.11
N THR A 43 4.80 -1.40 -2.62
CA THR A 43 3.76 -1.29 -3.63
C THR A 43 2.49 -1.93 -3.10
N LEU A 44 1.36 -1.23 -3.25
CA LEU A 44 0.06 -1.70 -2.83
C LEU A 44 -1.01 -1.34 -3.85
N TYR A 45 -2.07 -2.14 -3.81
CA TYR A 45 -3.30 -1.89 -4.53
C TYR A 45 -4.40 -1.65 -3.53
N VAL A 46 -5.19 -0.60 -3.77
CA VAL A 46 -6.21 -0.16 -2.84
C VAL A 46 -7.44 0.32 -3.59
N GLN A 47 -8.62 0.01 -3.04
CA GLN A 47 -9.91 0.43 -3.55
C GLN A 47 -10.67 1.24 -2.51
N GLY A 48 -11.43 2.23 -2.98
CA GLY A 48 -12.23 3.10 -2.12
C GLY A 48 -12.80 4.31 -2.84
N GLN A 49 -13.17 5.34 -2.07
CA GLN A 49 -13.46 6.66 -2.63
C GLN A 49 -12.16 7.35 -3.00
N GLU A 50 -12.15 8.06 -4.12
CA GLU A 50 -10.98 8.75 -4.67
C GLU A 50 -10.29 9.67 -3.64
N GLU A 51 -11.07 10.45 -2.91
CA GLU A 51 -10.60 11.34 -1.85
C GLU A 51 -9.86 10.59 -0.73
N LEU A 52 -10.32 9.37 -0.40
CA LEU A 52 -9.71 8.53 0.63
C LEU A 52 -8.44 7.84 0.12
N LEU A 53 -8.37 7.54 -1.18
CA LEU A 53 -7.15 7.03 -1.82
C LEU A 53 -6.04 8.09 -1.81
N ASN A 54 -6.38 9.34 -2.12
CA ASN A 54 -5.46 10.46 -1.99
C ASN A 54 -5.05 10.69 -0.52
N ALA A 55 -6.00 10.59 0.42
CA ALA A 55 -5.69 10.69 1.85
C ALA A 55 -4.75 9.58 2.33
N MET A 56 -4.88 8.37 1.78
CA MET A 56 -3.99 7.23 2.07
C MET A 56 -2.55 7.53 1.63
N GLU A 57 -2.37 8.05 0.41
CA GLU A 57 -1.06 8.45 -0.09
C GLU A 57 -0.43 9.50 0.82
N VAL A 58 -1.15 10.58 1.13
CA VAL A 58 -0.66 11.65 2.00
C VAL A 58 -0.35 11.15 3.42
N ALA A 59 -1.15 10.24 3.98
CA ALA A 59 -0.89 9.69 5.31
C ALA A 59 0.35 8.77 5.35
N CYS A 60 0.64 8.09 4.24
CA CYS A 60 1.77 7.18 4.15
C CYS A 60 3.04 7.85 3.63
N SER A 61 2.96 9.00 2.97
CA SER A 61 4.14 9.82 2.64
C SER A 61 4.87 10.35 3.87
N LEU A 62 4.19 10.45 5.01
CA LEU A 62 4.81 10.76 6.30
C LEU A 62 5.47 9.54 6.96
N GLY A 63 4.99 8.33 6.64
CA GLY A 63 5.46 7.07 7.23
C GLY A 63 5.30 6.95 8.76
N PRO A 64 5.68 5.80 9.33
CA PRO A 64 5.99 5.67 10.74
C PRO A 64 7.29 6.44 11.09
N ILE A 65 7.55 6.61 12.40
CA ILE A 65 8.67 7.45 12.90
C ILE A 65 10.06 6.98 12.45
N ASP A 66 10.19 5.71 12.08
CA ASP A 66 11.42 5.02 11.70
C ASP A 66 11.57 4.84 10.18
N ALA A 67 10.67 5.41 9.39
CA ALA A 67 10.75 5.39 7.93
C ALA A 67 11.19 6.74 7.36
N ASP A 68 11.96 6.69 6.28
CA ASP A 68 12.29 7.86 5.46
C ASP A 68 11.66 7.68 4.09
N VAL A 69 10.54 8.37 3.82
CA VAL A 69 9.84 8.30 2.54
C VAL A 69 10.35 9.42 1.64
N SER A 70 10.94 9.05 0.51
CA SER A 70 11.51 10.02 -0.44
C SER A 70 10.50 10.49 -1.49
N HIS A 71 9.66 9.59 -2.00
CA HIS A 71 8.63 9.93 -2.97
C HIS A 71 7.49 8.91 -2.99
N THR A 72 6.32 9.35 -3.45
CA THR A 72 5.11 8.54 -3.61
C THR A 72 4.58 8.65 -5.03
N ASN A 73 4.07 7.55 -5.56
CA ASN A 73 3.41 7.53 -6.86
C ASN A 73 2.03 6.87 -6.70
N LEU A 74 0.96 7.64 -6.91
CA LEU A 74 -0.40 7.15 -6.98
C LEU A 74 -0.90 7.19 -8.43
N VAL A 75 -1.37 6.04 -8.91
CA VAL A 75 -1.96 5.91 -10.24
C VAL A 75 -3.35 5.30 -10.11
N PHE A 76 -4.37 6.01 -10.62
CA PHE A 76 -5.70 5.46 -10.77
C PHE A 76 -5.75 4.48 -11.94
N ILE A 77 -6.46 3.38 -11.73
CA ILE A 77 -6.50 2.26 -12.66
C ILE A 77 -7.93 2.04 -13.08
N ASP A 78 -8.12 1.78 -14.37
CA ASP A 78 -9.41 1.39 -14.89
C ASP A 78 -9.84 0.04 -14.27
N PRO A 79 -11.06 -0.08 -13.76
CA PRO A 79 -11.59 -1.36 -13.28
C PRO A 79 -11.41 -2.54 -14.27
N ALA A 80 -11.39 -2.27 -15.58
CA ALA A 80 -11.14 -3.28 -16.61
C ALA A 80 -9.70 -3.83 -16.57
N ASP A 81 -8.72 -2.97 -16.26
CA ASP A 81 -7.32 -3.37 -16.05
C ASP A 81 -7.13 -3.99 -14.65
N ALA A 82 -8.03 -3.67 -13.71
CA ALA A 82 -8.11 -4.28 -12.38
C ALA A 82 -8.89 -5.61 -12.37
N SER A 83 -9.44 -6.07 -13.50
CA SER A 83 -10.32 -7.25 -13.62
C SER A 83 -9.66 -8.56 -13.17
N ASP A 84 -8.32 -8.64 -13.19
CA ASP A 84 -7.56 -9.79 -12.69
C ASP A 84 -7.27 -9.75 -11.17
N TRP A 85 -7.66 -8.65 -10.50
CA TRP A 85 -7.29 -8.34 -9.12
C TRP A 85 -8.30 -8.78 -8.05
N PRO A 86 -9.63 -8.96 -8.31
CA PRO A 86 -10.59 -9.36 -7.29
C PRO A 86 -10.42 -10.72 -6.63
N ASN A 87 -9.69 -11.64 -7.26
CA ASN A 87 -9.41 -12.94 -6.66
C ASN A 87 -8.24 -12.96 -5.65
N ARG A 88 -7.66 -11.79 -5.30
CA ARG A 88 -6.50 -11.70 -4.38
C ARG A 88 -6.73 -10.81 -3.15
N PHE A 89 -7.97 -10.42 -2.86
CA PHE A 89 -8.28 -9.45 -1.81
C PHE A 89 -8.52 -10.07 -0.43
N GLN A 90 -7.44 -10.21 0.33
CA GLN A 90 -7.41 -9.91 1.76
C GLN A 90 -6.11 -9.12 1.97
N ILE A 91 -6.10 -8.10 2.84
CA ILE A 91 -4.85 -7.51 3.34
C ILE A 91 -4.23 -8.57 4.29
N ASP A 92 -3.86 -9.72 3.75
CA ASP A 92 -2.89 -10.59 4.38
C ASP A 92 -1.53 -10.04 3.97
N VAL A 93 -0.70 -9.76 4.98
CA VAL A 93 0.74 -9.62 4.75
C VAL A 93 1.18 -10.94 4.16
N GLY A 94 1.30 -11.00 2.82
CA GLY A 94 1.57 -12.25 2.12
C GLY A 94 2.82 -12.91 2.69
N PRO A 95 2.90 -14.25 2.75
CA PRO A 95 4.04 -14.96 3.34
C PRO A 95 5.38 -14.63 2.67
N GLU A 96 5.35 -14.05 1.47
CA GLU A 96 6.53 -13.57 0.73
C GLU A 96 7.15 -12.30 1.36
N VAL A 97 6.36 -11.44 2.01
CA VAL A 97 6.88 -10.28 2.77
C VAL A 97 7.57 -10.74 4.06
N LEU A 98 7.23 -11.93 4.58
CA LEU A 98 7.91 -12.55 5.73
C LEU A 98 9.14 -13.38 5.33
N ALA A 99 9.39 -13.57 4.03
CA ALA A 99 10.47 -14.42 3.52
C ALA A 99 11.81 -13.70 3.36
N ASP A 100 11.85 -12.37 3.47
CA ASP A 100 13.09 -11.59 3.53
C ASP A 100 13.71 -11.65 4.94
N ARG A 101 14.07 -12.88 5.34
CA ARG A 101 14.75 -13.24 6.58
C ARG A 101 16.17 -13.73 6.25
N ARG A 102 17.05 -12.82 5.83
CA ARG A 102 18.50 -13.08 5.82
C ARG A 102 19.27 -12.00 6.53
#